data_AF-A0AAV0FDS9-F1
#
_entry.id   AF-A0AAV0FDS9-F1
#
_cell.length_a   1.000
_cell.length_b   1.000
_cell.length_c   1.000
_cell.angle_alpha   90.00
_cell.angle_beta   90.00
_cell.angle_gamma   90.00
#
_symmetry.space_group_name_H-M   'P 1'
#
loop_
_entity.id
_entity.type
_entity.pdbx_description
1 polymer ?
#
loop_
_entity_poly.entity_id
_entity_poly.type
_entity_poly.pdbx_seq_one_letter_code
_entity_poly.pdbx_strand_id
1 'polypeptide(L)'
;MDGRSSGEEQSLNEEAKALITRNDVQVVDVGKLINAMQGKLGRSPELLTESAGGNKCCIFRAHKAFFSNSKISAQSYQPRAVSIGPYHHRKPRLKMMQEHKWRFLKGLIKRTENTGVGLEEYVKAVKGLEEEARKCYSEALSSSQAMSL
;
A
#
# COMPACT_ATOMS: atom_id res chain seq x y z
N MET A 1 -32.98 -70.65 8.42
CA MET A 1 -31.87 -69.90 7.81
C MET A 1 -32.20 -69.88 6.33
N ASP A 2 -32.56 -68.80 5.65
CA ASP A 2 -32.39 -67.37 5.92
C ASP A 2 -33.48 -66.59 5.15
N GLY A 3 -33.87 -65.42 5.65
CA GLY A 3 -34.96 -64.66 5.05
C GLY A 3 -35.11 -63.27 5.64
N ARG A 4 -34.03 -62.48 5.62
CA ARG A 4 -34.07 -61.04 5.89
C ARG A 4 -32.77 -60.43 5.37
N SER A 5 -32.86 -59.67 4.28
CA SER A 5 -31.99 -58.51 3.97
C SER A 5 -32.10 -58.19 2.48
N SER A 6 -33.10 -57.40 2.10
CA SER A 6 -33.15 -56.80 0.75
C SER A 6 -33.66 -55.35 0.75
N GLY A 7 -34.20 -54.87 1.89
CA GLY A 7 -34.66 -53.48 2.04
C GLY A 7 -33.63 -52.52 2.66
N GLU A 8 -32.66 -53.01 3.44
CA GLU A 8 -31.67 -52.15 4.11
C GLU A 8 -30.52 -51.72 3.17
N GLU A 9 -30.16 -52.57 2.21
CA GLU A 9 -29.15 -52.24 1.17
C GLU A 9 -29.63 -51.17 0.18
N GLN A 10 -30.93 -51.05 -0.07
CA GLN A 10 -31.48 -50.02 -0.96
C GLN A 10 -31.49 -48.63 -0.31
N SER A 11 -31.73 -48.55 1.01
CA SER A 11 -31.73 -47.28 1.76
C SER A 11 -30.34 -46.67 1.87
N LEU A 12 -29.32 -47.49 2.12
CA LEU A 12 -27.94 -47.04 2.27
C LEU A 12 -27.34 -46.51 0.95
N ASN A 13 -27.81 -47.01 -0.20
CA ASN A 13 -27.35 -46.57 -1.51
C ASN A 13 -27.90 -45.18 -1.90
N GLU A 14 -29.15 -44.87 -1.55
CA GLU A 14 -29.72 -43.54 -1.82
C GLU A 14 -29.16 -42.45 -0.90
N GLU A 15 -28.86 -42.78 0.35
CA GLU A 15 -28.18 -41.87 1.28
C GLU A 15 -26.72 -41.60 0.86
N ALA A 16 -26.01 -42.63 0.37
CA ALA A 16 -24.68 -42.48 -0.21
C ALA A 16 -24.69 -41.63 -1.50
N LYS A 17 -25.69 -41.80 -2.38
CA LYS A 17 -25.87 -40.92 -3.55
C LYS A 17 -26.11 -39.47 -3.14
N ALA A 18 -26.94 -39.22 -2.12
CA ALA A 18 -27.22 -37.88 -1.61
C ALA A 18 -25.98 -37.19 -1.02
N LEU A 19 -25.10 -37.95 -0.34
CA LEU A 19 -23.81 -37.48 0.19
C LEU A 19 -22.77 -37.17 -0.90
N ILE A 20 -22.75 -37.93 -2.00
CA ILE A 20 -21.87 -37.66 -3.15
C ILE A 20 -22.28 -36.35 -3.85
N THR A 21 -23.58 -36.06 -3.96
CA THR A 21 -24.09 -34.76 -4.46
C THR A 21 -23.82 -33.58 -3.53
N ARG A 22 -23.45 -33.80 -2.25
CA ARG A 22 -23.14 -32.72 -1.30
C ARG A 22 -21.69 -32.24 -1.37
N ASN A 23 -20.81 -32.99 -2.03
CA ASN A 23 -19.48 -32.50 -2.37
C ASN A 23 -19.59 -31.67 -3.64
N ASP A 24 -20.12 -30.45 -3.50
CA ASP A 24 -19.95 -29.37 -4.48
C ASP A 24 -18.46 -29.06 -4.59
N VAL A 25 -17.74 -29.89 -5.35
CA VAL A 25 -16.51 -29.46 -6.01
C VAL A 25 -16.97 -28.33 -6.91
N GLN A 26 -16.78 -27.09 -6.46
CA GLN A 26 -16.95 -25.95 -7.34
C GLN A 26 -15.92 -26.11 -8.46
N VAL A 27 -16.36 -26.69 -9.57
CA VAL A 27 -15.59 -26.72 -10.81
C VAL A 27 -15.38 -25.26 -11.17
N VAL A 28 -14.17 -24.76 -10.93
CA VAL A 28 -13.80 -23.41 -11.31
C VAL A 28 -13.84 -23.38 -12.83
N ASP A 29 -14.86 -22.71 -13.38
CA ASP A 29 -14.96 -22.49 -14.82
C ASP A 29 -13.75 -21.65 -15.27
N VAL A 30 -12.83 -22.30 -15.98
CA VAL A 30 -11.57 -21.71 -16.45
C VAL A 30 -11.84 -20.54 -17.39
N GLY A 31 -12.90 -20.61 -18.22
CA GLY A 31 -13.27 -19.53 -19.14
C GLY A 31 -13.74 -18.28 -18.39
N LYS A 32 -14.58 -18.46 -17.36
CA LYS A 32 -15.03 -17.39 -16.46
C LYS A 32 -13.86 -16.79 -15.68
N LEU A 33 -12.92 -17.62 -15.21
CA LEU A 33 -11.70 -17.16 -14.54
C LEU A 33 -10.82 -16.32 -15.48
N ILE A 34 -10.58 -16.78 -16.72
CA ILE A 34 -9.79 -16.06 -17.72
C ILE A 34 -10.42 -14.70 -18.02
N ASN A 35 -11.73 -14.64 -18.27
CA ASN A 35 -12.44 -13.38 -18.53
C ASN A 35 -12.33 -12.41 -17.35
N ALA A 36 -12.47 -12.91 -16.11
CA ALA A 36 -12.31 -12.09 -14.92
C ALA A 36 -10.86 -11.59 -14.75
N MET A 37 -9.87 -12.41 -15.06
CA MET A 37 -8.45 -12.03 -15.01
C MET A 37 -8.10 -10.99 -16.08
N GLN A 38 -8.55 -11.17 -17.32
CA GLN A 38 -8.36 -10.18 -18.40
C GLN A 38 -8.99 -8.83 -18.03
N GLY A 39 -10.19 -8.84 -17.45
CA GLY A 39 -10.83 -7.63 -16.94
C GLY A 39 -10.08 -6.93 -15.80
N LYS A 40 -9.27 -7.67 -15.01
CA LYS A 40 -8.39 -7.10 -13.97
C LYS A 40 -7.06 -6.61 -14.53
N LEU A 41 -6.46 -7.35 -15.47
CA LEU A 41 -5.20 -7.01 -16.11
C LEU A 41 -5.30 -5.72 -16.94
N GLY A 42 -6.48 -5.40 -17.48
CA GLY A 42 -6.71 -4.14 -18.19
C GLY A 42 -6.94 -2.91 -17.31
N ARG A 43 -6.91 -3.04 -15.97
CA ARG A 43 -7.15 -1.92 -15.04
C ARG A 43 -5.84 -1.42 -14.44
N SER A 44 -5.78 -0.11 -14.24
CA SER A 44 -4.74 0.53 -13.42
C SER A 44 -4.85 0.13 -11.95
N PRO A 45 -3.72 0.03 -11.21
CA PRO A 45 -3.74 -0.19 -9.77
C PRO A 45 -4.51 0.93 -9.05
N GLU A 46 -5.34 0.56 -8.07
CA GLU A 46 -6.12 1.54 -7.29
C GLU A 46 -5.29 2.23 -6.19
N LEU A 47 -4.27 1.53 -5.66
CA LEU A 47 -3.50 1.97 -4.49
C LEU A 47 -2.07 2.40 -4.82
N LEU A 48 -1.60 2.08 -6.03
CA LEU A 48 -0.22 2.28 -6.43
C LEU A 48 -0.15 3.17 -7.67
N THR A 49 0.98 3.85 -7.83
CA THR A 49 1.28 4.50 -9.11
C THR A 49 1.62 3.43 -10.16
N GLU A 50 1.42 3.75 -11.44
CA GLU A 50 1.86 2.88 -12.56
C GLU A 50 3.37 2.59 -12.51
N SER A 51 4.15 3.50 -11.95
CA SER A 51 5.60 3.35 -11.77
C SER A 51 5.99 2.48 -10.57
N ALA A 52 5.05 2.03 -9.74
CA ALA A 52 5.36 1.28 -8.52
C ALA A 52 6.07 -0.04 -8.84
N GLY A 53 7.21 -0.28 -8.19
CA GLY A 53 8.06 -1.44 -8.49
C GLY A 53 8.96 -1.29 -9.72
N GLY A 54 8.91 -0.16 -10.43
CA GLY A 54 9.87 0.20 -11.47
C GLY A 54 11.18 0.77 -10.91
N ASN A 55 12.18 0.97 -11.77
CA ASN A 55 13.54 1.40 -11.38
C ASN A 55 13.61 2.72 -10.61
N LYS A 56 12.58 3.58 -10.71
CA LYS A 56 12.51 4.85 -9.99
C LYS A 56 11.79 4.72 -8.65
N CYS A 57 10.88 3.75 -8.47
CA CYS A 57 10.07 3.60 -7.26
C CYS A 57 10.78 2.77 -6.20
N CYS A 58 11.30 3.42 -5.17
CA CYS A 58 12.05 2.77 -4.08
C CYS A 58 11.53 3.09 -2.66
N ILE A 59 10.48 3.89 -2.52
CA ILE A 59 9.92 4.32 -1.23
C ILE A 59 8.51 3.76 -1.07
N PHE A 60 8.39 2.77 -0.18
CA PHE A 60 7.15 2.05 0.10
C PHE A 60 6.66 2.32 1.50
N ARG A 61 5.33 2.36 1.68
CA ARG A 61 4.74 2.35 3.01
C ARG A 61 4.88 0.94 3.57
N ALA A 62 5.45 0.81 4.76
CA ALA A 62 5.55 -0.49 5.40
C ALA A 62 4.15 -1.08 5.63
N HIS A 63 4.00 -2.37 5.31
CA HIS A 63 2.73 -3.08 5.41
C HIS A 63 2.27 -3.19 6.87
N LYS A 64 0.96 -3.00 7.13
CA LYS A 64 0.38 -3.00 8.50
C LYS A 64 0.67 -4.28 9.28
N ALA A 65 0.85 -5.42 8.61
CA ALA A 65 1.20 -6.68 9.25
C ALA A 65 2.55 -6.64 10.00
N PHE A 66 3.50 -5.79 9.58
CA PHE A 66 4.75 -5.62 10.35
C PHE A 66 4.53 -4.91 11.69
N PHE A 67 3.37 -4.27 11.87
CA PHE A 67 3.01 -3.52 13.07
C PHE A 67 2.08 -4.32 14.01
N SER A 68 1.50 -5.45 13.56
CA SER A 68 0.43 -6.13 14.30
C SER A 68 0.92 -6.98 15.47
N ASN A 69 2.16 -7.50 15.41
CA ASN A 69 2.60 -8.56 16.33
C ASN A 69 3.51 -8.08 17.47
N SER A 70 3.95 -6.82 17.49
CA SER A 70 4.63 -6.22 18.65
C SER A 70 4.69 -4.69 18.56
N LYS A 71 4.70 -4.00 19.71
CA LYS A 71 4.95 -2.55 19.76
C LYS A 71 6.34 -2.17 19.24
N ILE A 72 7.33 -3.06 19.40
CA ILE A 72 8.71 -2.84 18.99
C ILE A 72 8.80 -2.78 17.46
N SER A 73 8.24 -3.77 16.76
CA SER A 73 8.22 -3.81 15.29
C SER A 73 7.47 -2.61 14.69
N ALA A 74 6.40 -2.16 15.36
CA ALA A 74 5.65 -1.00 14.91
C ALA A 74 6.41 0.34 15.02
N GLN A 75 7.29 0.47 16.01
CA GLN A 75 8.08 1.69 16.23
C GLN A 75 9.28 1.81 15.28
N SER A 76 9.82 0.68 14.80
CA SER A 76 11.00 0.67 13.91
C SER A 76 10.72 1.33 12.55
N TYR A 77 9.50 1.24 12.02
CA TYR A 77 9.11 1.83 10.73
C TYR A 77 8.51 3.23 10.86
N GLN A 78 8.64 3.86 12.03
CA GLN A 78 7.95 5.08 12.38
C GLN A 78 8.95 6.17 12.77
N PRO A 79 8.94 7.35 12.12
CA PRO A 79 9.85 8.43 12.49
C PRO A 79 9.57 8.88 13.92
N ARG A 80 10.65 9.06 14.68
CA ARG A 80 10.63 9.47 16.08
C ARG A 80 10.60 10.99 16.26
N ALA A 81 11.35 11.73 15.43
CA ALA A 81 11.52 13.17 15.57
C ALA A 81 11.01 13.95 14.34
N VAL A 82 11.50 13.62 13.14
CA VAL A 82 11.24 14.40 11.93
C VAL A 82 10.53 13.54 10.88
N SER A 83 9.47 14.08 10.26
CA SER A 83 8.90 13.48 9.05
C SER A 83 9.83 13.77 7.86
N ILE A 84 10.29 12.72 7.19
CA ILE A 84 10.98 12.83 5.91
C ILE A 84 9.96 12.43 4.85
N GLY A 85 9.48 13.41 4.09
CA GLY A 85 8.50 13.22 3.04
C GLY A 85 7.02 13.03 3.49
N PRO A 86 6.15 12.68 2.53
CA PRO A 86 4.69 12.75 2.62
C PRO A 86 4.03 11.67 3.47
N TYR A 87 4.64 10.49 3.61
CA TYR A 87 4.03 9.36 4.32
C TYR A 87 3.79 9.61 5.81
N HIS A 88 4.46 10.62 6.38
CA HIS A 88 4.38 10.95 7.80
C HIS A 88 4.07 12.43 8.07
N HIS A 89 3.80 13.25 7.03
CA HIS A 89 3.79 14.71 7.08
C HIS A 89 2.79 15.34 8.09
N ARG A 90 1.76 14.62 8.52
CA ARG A 90 0.72 15.15 9.42
C ARG A 90 0.59 14.45 10.76
N LYS A 91 1.58 13.63 11.13
CA LYS A 91 1.53 12.93 12.41
C LYS A 91 1.67 13.95 13.56
N PRO A 92 0.70 14.05 14.50
CA PRO A 92 0.73 15.06 15.56
C PRO A 92 2.05 15.11 16.33
N ARG A 93 2.64 13.95 16.62
CA ARG A 93 3.93 13.83 17.32
C ARG A 93 5.14 14.43 16.58
N LEU A 94 5.00 14.73 15.28
CA LEU A 94 6.06 15.29 14.43
C LEU A 94 5.85 16.79 14.16
N LYS A 95 4.77 17.40 14.69
CA LYS A 95 4.37 18.78 14.39
C LYS A 95 5.44 19.79 14.83
N MET A 96 5.99 19.62 16.04
CA MET A 96 7.07 20.49 16.55
C MET A 96 8.24 20.57 15.59
N MET A 97 8.61 19.45 14.96
CA MET A 97 9.71 19.47 14.01
C MET A 97 9.37 20.12 12.67
N GLN A 98 8.09 20.22 12.29
CA GLN A 98 7.70 21.03 11.14
C GLN A 98 7.94 22.52 11.40
N GLU A 99 7.70 23.01 12.63
CA GLU A 99 8.00 24.40 13.00
C GLU A 99 9.51 24.68 12.97
N HIS A 100 10.31 23.73 13.46
CA HIS A 100 11.76 23.84 13.36
C HIS A 100 12.28 23.81 11.92
N LYS A 101 11.67 23.04 11.00
CA LYS A 101 12.04 23.09 9.57
C LYS A 101 11.92 24.51 9.00
N TRP A 102 10.86 25.24 9.34
CA TRP A 102 10.70 26.64 8.94
C TRP A 102 11.77 27.54 9.55
N ARG A 103 12.12 27.33 10.83
CA ARG A 103 13.23 28.05 11.47
C ARG A 103 14.57 27.78 10.79
N PHE A 104 14.84 26.53 10.41
CA PHE A 104 16.05 26.15 9.68
C PHE A 104 16.08 26.77 8.28
N LEU A 105 14.97 26.76 7.55
CA LEU A 105 14.86 27.42 6.24
C LEU A 105 15.12 28.92 6.35
N LYS A 106 14.52 29.60 7.34
CA LYS A 106 14.80 31.02 7.61
C LYS A 106 16.29 31.26 7.88
N GLY A 107 16.90 30.41 8.70
CA GLY A 107 18.34 30.50 8.98
C GLY A 107 19.21 30.21 7.76
N LEU A 108 18.79 29.30 6.88
CA LEU A 108 19.48 29.00 5.62
C LEU A 108 19.44 30.20 4.67
N ILE A 109 18.26 30.76 4.43
CA ILE A 109 18.08 31.96 3.58
C ILE A 109 18.95 33.12 4.08
N LYS A 110 18.95 33.37 5.39
CA LYS A 110 19.79 34.43 5.98
C LYS A 110 21.30 34.22 5.71
N ARG A 111 21.76 32.97 5.60
CA ARG A 111 23.19 32.71 5.30
C ARG A 111 23.54 32.93 3.82
N THR A 112 22.57 32.86 2.93
CA THR A 112 22.78 32.91 1.47
C THR A 112 22.21 34.17 0.82
N GLU A 113 21.53 35.02 1.57
CA GLU A 113 20.95 36.27 1.06
C GLU A 113 22.01 37.16 0.40
N ASN A 114 23.21 37.24 0.97
CA ASN A 114 24.33 38.02 0.43
C ASN A 114 24.97 37.40 -0.83
N THR A 115 24.63 36.16 -1.17
CA THR A 115 25.08 35.50 -2.41
C THR A 115 24.02 35.54 -3.51
N GLY A 116 22.92 36.29 -3.30
CA GLY A 116 21.80 36.36 -4.23
C GLY A 116 20.91 35.11 -4.26
N VAL A 117 21.03 34.23 -3.27
CA VAL A 117 20.21 33.00 -3.17
C VAL A 117 19.19 33.21 -2.06
N GLY A 118 17.96 33.51 -2.45
CA GLY A 118 16.82 33.73 -1.58
C GLY A 118 15.83 32.56 -1.59
N LEU A 119 14.63 32.82 -1.06
CA LEU A 119 13.56 31.82 -1.00
C LEU A 119 13.15 31.31 -2.39
N GLU A 120 13.08 32.22 -3.37
CA GLU A 120 12.63 31.88 -4.72
C GLU A 120 13.60 30.91 -5.40
N GLU A 121 14.90 31.11 -5.25
CA GLU A 121 15.95 30.23 -5.78
C GLU A 121 15.85 28.83 -5.16
N TYR A 122 15.63 28.74 -3.85
CA TYR A 122 15.41 27.46 -3.19
C TYR A 122 14.14 26.76 -3.68
N VAL A 123 13.03 27.49 -3.83
CA VAL A 123 11.78 26.91 -4.34
C VAL A 123 11.96 26.41 -5.77
N LYS A 124 12.62 27.17 -6.65
CA LYS A 124 12.95 26.73 -8.02
C LYS A 124 13.83 25.48 -8.02
N ALA A 125 14.86 25.45 -7.17
CA ALA A 125 15.75 24.30 -7.05
C ALA A 125 14.99 23.03 -6.59
N VAL A 126 14.14 23.14 -5.58
CA VAL A 126 13.34 22.01 -5.07
C VAL A 126 12.29 21.58 -6.09
N LYS A 127 11.61 22.51 -6.78
CA LYS A 127 10.61 22.20 -7.80
C LYS A 127 11.15 21.29 -8.91
N GLY A 128 12.40 21.50 -9.33
CA GLY A 128 13.06 20.63 -10.31
C GLY A 128 13.30 19.20 -9.80
N LEU A 129 13.46 19.02 -8.50
CA LEU A 129 13.69 17.72 -7.86
C LEU A 129 12.39 17.03 -7.42
N GLU A 130 11.33 17.80 -7.19
CA GLU A 130 10.04 17.32 -6.68
C GLU A 130 9.43 16.22 -7.56
N GLU A 131 9.47 16.39 -8.88
CA GLU A 131 8.91 15.42 -9.83
C GLU A 131 9.65 14.08 -9.76
N GLU A 132 10.98 14.12 -9.71
CA GLU A 132 11.80 12.92 -9.60
C GLU A 132 11.62 12.25 -8.23
N ALA A 133 11.57 13.04 -7.15
CA ALA A 133 11.30 12.54 -5.81
C ALA A 133 9.92 11.86 -5.73
N ARG A 134 8.90 12.38 -6.43
CA ARG A 134 7.55 11.79 -6.48
C ARG A 134 7.55 10.42 -7.13
N LYS A 135 8.34 10.20 -8.19
CA LYS A 135 8.49 8.90 -8.86
C LYS A 135 9.10 7.84 -7.93
N CYS A 136 9.77 8.25 -6.86
CA CYS A 136 10.29 7.34 -5.84
C CYS A 136 9.22 6.74 -4.93
N TYR A 137 8.03 7.35 -4.83
CA TYR A 137 6.97 6.85 -3.96
C TYR A 137 6.03 5.88 -4.68
N SER A 138 5.75 4.76 -4.02
CA SER A 138 4.87 3.71 -4.56
C SER A 138 3.40 4.13 -4.66
N GLU A 139 2.94 5.03 -3.78
CA GLU A 139 1.56 5.49 -3.73
C GLU A 139 1.40 6.85 -4.43
N ALA A 140 0.25 7.06 -5.07
CA ALA A 140 -0.11 8.38 -5.56
C ALA A 140 -0.27 9.34 -4.37
N LEU A 141 0.49 10.44 -4.38
CA LEU A 141 0.42 11.44 -3.32
C LEU A 141 -0.76 12.37 -3.58
N SER A 142 -1.66 12.52 -2.60
CA SER A 142 -2.69 13.55 -2.67
C SER A 142 -2.07 14.96 -2.77
N SER A 143 -2.78 15.95 -3.30
CA SER A 143 -2.30 17.35 -3.35
C SER A 143 -1.88 17.87 -1.98
N SER A 144 -2.54 17.37 -0.93
CA SER A 144 -2.20 17.67 0.46
C SER A 144 -0.84 17.08 0.88
N GLN A 145 -0.44 15.93 0.34
CA GLN A 145 0.85 15.28 0.60
C GLN A 145 1.96 15.78 -0.33
N ALA A 146 1.61 16.21 -1.54
CA ALA A 146 2.54 16.77 -2.51
C ALA A 146 3.31 17.99 -1.97
N MET A 147 2.66 18.84 -1.16
CA MET A 147 3.25 20.04 -0.52
C MET A 147 4.32 19.75 0.56
N SER A 148 4.72 18.49 0.72
CA SER A 148 5.68 18.04 1.75
C SER A 148 6.92 17.34 1.19
N LEU A 149 7.07 17.37 -0.13
CA LEU A 149 8.31 17.10 -0.85
C LEU A 149 9.13 18.39 -0.94
#